data_AF-A0A7S3BHA3-F1
#
_entry.id   AF-A0A7S3BHA3-F1
#
_cell.length_a   1.000
_cell.length_b   1.000
_cell.length_c   1.000
_cell.angle_alpha   90.00
_cell.angle_beta   90.00
_cell.angle_gamma   90.00
#
_symmetry.space_group_name_H-M   'P 1'
#
loop_
_entity.id
_entity.type
_entity.pdbx_description
1 polymer ?
#
loop_
_entity_poly.entity_id
_entity_poly.type
_entity_poly.pdbx_seq_one_letter_code
_entity_poly.pdbx_strand_id
1 'polypeptide(L)'
;SGVLGLSALALGSPSLRTYGTDVVEAALECAERNAQLNGLTERLRLYLPWEVPSSLQADVAVANMLAGPLCSVASEIASRVRPGALLLLTGFRLESLAAVTDAYSPYFSTGAGGQLEVVLQREGWVAVACRRTASTISSDALSELAVS
;
A
#
# COMPACT_ATOMS: atom_id res chain seq x y z
N SER A 1 -11.59 1.43 -11.82
CA SER A 1 -12.83 1.95 -11.19
C SER A 1 -12.57 2.94 -10.04
N GLY A 2 -11.42 2.89 -9.37
CA GLY A 2 -11.11 3.82 -8.25
C GLY A 2 -11.83 3.50 -6.93
N VAL A 3 -12.55 2.37 -6.87
CA VAL A 3 -13.50 2.08 -5.78
C VAL A 3 -12.88 2.17 -4.38
N LEU A 4 -11.68 1.62 -4.15
CA LEU A 4 -11.07 1.62 -2.82
C LEU A 4 -10.74 3.03 -2.32
N GLY A 5 -10.14 3.87 -3.18
CA GLY A 5 -9.85 5.26 -2.85
C GLY A 5 -11.12 6.07 -2.63
N LEU A 6 -12.11 5.91 -3.52
CA LEU A 6 -13.38 6.61 -3.39
C LEU A 6 -14.18 6.20 -2.15
N SER A 7 -14.21 4.90 -1.82
CA SER A 7 -14.83 4.41 -0.59
C SER A 7 -14.15 4.96 0.66
N ALA A 8 -12.81 5.04 0.67
CA ALA A 8 -12.09 5.65 1.78
C ALA A 8 -12.45 7.15 1.93
N LEU A 9 -12.55 7.89 0.83
CA LEU A 9 -12.96 9.30 0.86
C LEU A 9 -14.40 9.50 1.34
N ALA A 10 -15.31 8.62 0.92
CA ALA A 10 -16.72 8.68 1.29
C ALA A 10 -16.96 8.35 2.77
N LEU A 11 -16.22 7.40 3.33
CA LEU A 11 -16.36 6.96 4.73
C LEU A 11 -15.44 7.71 5.70
N GLY A 12 -14.38 8.34 5.18
CA GLY A 12 -13.35 8.99 5.98
C GLY A 12 -13.63 10.46 6.28
N SER A 13 -12.76 11.04 7.13
CA SER A 13 -12.78 12.48 7.47
C SER A 13 -12.76 13.37 6.22
N PRO A 14 -13.45 14.54 6.20
CA PRO A 14 -13.36 15.51 5.09
C PRO A 14 -11.93 15.95 4.73
N SER A 15 -11.00 15.89 5.69
CA SER A 15 -9.58 16.18 5.46
C SER A 15 -8.81 15.05 4.79
N LEU A 16 -9.33 13.82 4.78
CA LEU A 16 -8.69 12.68 4.14
C LEU A 16 -8.52 12.96 2.65
N ARG A 17 -7.35 12.57 2.13
CA ARG A 17 -7.00 12.58 0.71
C ARG A 17 -6.60 11.16 0.31
N THR A 18 -6.90 10.79 -0.93
CA THR A 18 -6.48 9.51 -1.49
C THR A 18 -5.68 9.73 -2.76
N TYR A 19 -4.64 8.92 -2.91
CA TYR A 19 -3.75 8.92 -4.05
C TYR A 19 -3.85 7.54 -4.68
N GLY A 20 -4.36 7.47 -5.91
CA GLY A 20 -4.53 6.23 -6.67
C GLY A 20 -3.49 6.12 -7.76
N THR A 21 -3.05 4.90 -8.05
CA THR A 21 -2.15 4.59 -9.15
C THR A 21 -2.66 3.38 -9.92
N ASP A 22 -2.48 3.39 -11.24
CA ASP A 22 -2.80 2.28 -12.13
C ASP A 22 -1.92 2.38 -13.38
N VAL A 23 -1.53 1.25 -13.98
CA VAL A 23 -0.76 1.23 -15.24
C VAL A 23 -1.65 1.43 -16.47
N VAL A 24 -2.98 1.28 -16.31
CA VAL A 24 -3.95 1.41 -17.40
C VAL A 24 -4.62 2.78 -17.35
N GLU A 25 -4.32 3.65 -18.32
CA GLU A 25 -4.88 5.01 -18.42
C GLU A 25 -6.41 5.02 -18.34
N ALA A 26 -7.08 4.12 -19.07
CA ALA A 26 -8.54 3.99 -19.04
C ALA A 26 -9.09 3.67 -17.64
N ALA A 27 -8.31 3.00 -16.78
CA ALA A 27 -8.72 2.74 -15.40
C ALA A 27 -8.67 4.01 -14.53
N LEU A 28 -7.71 4.91 -14.79
CA LEU A 28 -7.60 6.22 -14.16
C LEU A 28 -8.74 7.15 -14.61
N GLU A 29 -9.01 7.23 -15.91
CA GLU A 29 -10.16 7.99 -16.44
C GLU A 29 -11.49 7.53 -15.82
N CYS A 30 -11.67 6.21 -15.71
CA CYS A 30 -12.84 5.63 -15.06
C CYS A 30 -12.93 6.03 -13.57
N ALA A 31 -11.80 6.03 -12.85
CA ALA A 31 -11.75 6.46 -11.46
C ALA A 31 -12.07 7.95 -11.31
N GLU A 32 -11.55 8.80 -12.19
CA GLU A 32 -11.83 10.23 -12.20
C GLU A 32 -13.32 10.52 -12.46
N ARG A 33 -13.91 9.89 -13.48
CA ARG A 33 -15.34 10.00 -13.75
C ARG A 33 -16.18 9.58 -12.54
N ASN A 34 -15.82 8.48 -11.88
CA ASN A 34 -16.51 8.04 -10.67
C ASN A 34 -16.35 9.03 -9.50
N ALA A 35 -15.19 9.68 -9.39
CA ALA A 35 -14.97 10.73 -8.40
C ALA A 35 -15.90 11.94 -8.65
N GLN A 36 -16.02 12.36 -9.91
CA GLN A 36 -16.90 13.46 -10.31
C GLN A 36 -18.37 13.16 -9.97
N LEU A 37 -18.85 11.95 -10.29
CA LEU A 37 -20.21 11.51 -9.98
C LEU A 37 -20.52 11.52 -8.47
N ASN A 38 -19.50 11.39 -7.62
CA ASN A 38 -19.64 11.39 -6.17
C ASN A 38 -19.21 12.71 -5.51
N GLY A 39 -18.82 13.73 -6.27
CA GLY A 39 -18.33 15.00 -5.73
C GLY A 39 -17.01 14.89 -4.94
N LEU A 40 -16.16 13.90 -5.27
CA LEU A 40 -14.93 13.57 -4.53
C LEU A 40 -13.64 14.00 -5.23
N THR A 41 -13.73 14.65 -6.39
CA THR A 41 -12.58 14.99 -7.25
C THR A 41 -11.51 15.80 -6.51
N GLU A 42 -11.89 16.76 -5.67
CA GLU A 42 -10.92 17.60 -4.97
C GLU A 42 -10.01 16.80 -4.01
N ARG A 43 -10.49 15.66 -3.53
CA ARG A 43 -9.84 14.84 -2.51
C ARG A 43 -9.12 13.61 -3.09
N LEU A 44 -9.28 13.36 -4.39
CA LEU A 44 -8.62 12.29 -5.13
C LEU A 44 -7.48 12.86 -5.98
N ARG A 45 -6.33 12.19 -5.98
CA ARG A 45 -5.28 12.38 -6.98
C ARG A 45 -4.96 11.04 -7.62
N LEU A 46 -4.74 11.04 -8.92
CA LEU A 46 -4.48 9.85 -9.72
C LEU A 46 -3.17 10.03 -10.47
N TYR A 47 -2.40 8.96 -10.59
CA TYR A 47 -1.09 8.96 -11.25
C TYR A 47 -0.89 7.67 -12.03
N LEU A 48 -0.13 7.74 -13.11
CA LEU A 48 0.62 6.57 -13.58
C LEU A 48 1.74 6.27 -12.58
N PRO A 49 2.22 5.01 -12.44
CA PRO A 49 3.21 4.68 -11.41
C PRO A 49 4.50 5.51 -11.49
N TRP A 50 4.93 5.84 -12.71
CA TRP A 50 6.12 6.66 -12.95
C TRP A 50 5.92 8.16 -12.72
N GLU A 51 4.69 8.61 -12.48
CA GLU A 51 4.35 10.01 -12.20
C GLU A 51 4.12 10.28 -10.71
N VAL A 52 4.11 9.22 -9.88
CA VAL A 52 3.87 9.36 -8.44
C VAL A 52 5.03 10.15 -7.81
N PRO A 53 4.76 11.30 -7.17
CA PRO A 53 5.81 12.11 -6.56
C PRO A 53 6.66 11.30 -5.57
N SER A 54 7.98 11.46 -5.63
CA SER A 54 8.91 10.72 -4.75
C SER A 54 8.75 11.06 -3.27
N SER A 55 8.22 12.25 -2.95
CA SER A 55 7.92 12.69 -1.59
C SER A 55 6.61 12.15 -1.03
N LEU A 56 5.78 11.50 -1.86
CA LEU A 56 4.49 10.98 -1.42
C LEU A 56 4.68 9.73 -0.56
N GLN A 57 4.25 9.82 0.70
CA GLN A 57 4.17 8.69 1.61
C GLN A 57 2.78 8.61 2.25
N ALA A 58 2.26 7.39 2.36
CA ALA A 58 0.93 7.11 2.88
C ALA A 58 0.96 6.66 4.34
N ASP A 59 -0.05 7.09 5.11
CA ASP A 59 -0.35 6.60 6.46
C ASP A 59 -1.12 5.27 6.43
N VAL A 60 -1.80 5.00 5.32
CA VAL A 60 -2.48 3.74 5.01
C VAL A 60 -2.34 3.48 3.51
N ALA A 61 -1.86 2.30 3.15
CA ALA A 61 -1.82 1.83 1.77
C ALA A 61 -2.71 0.60 1.58
N VAL A 62 -3.31 0.49 0.39
CA VAL A 62 -4.11 -0.66 -0.01
C VAL A 62 -3.71 -1.04 -1.41
N ALA A 63 -3.35 -2.31 -1.62
CA ALA A 63 -3.03 -2.87 -2.92
C ALA A 63 -3.96 -4.05 -3.20
N ASN A 64 -4.77 -3.93 -4.26
CA ASN A 64 -5.66 -4.98 -4.74
C ASN A 64 -5.26 -5.36 -6.16
N MET A 65 -4.38 -6.36 -6.31
CA MET A 65 -3.87 -6.81 -7.60
C MET A 65 -3.33 -8.25 -7.51
N LEU A 66 -3.04 -8.84 -8.67
CA LEU A 66 -2.53 -10.20 -8.78
C LEU A 66 -1.16 -10.37 -8.10
N ALA A 67 -0.90 -11.57 -7.58
CA ALA A 67 0.29 -11.88 -6.78
C ALA A 67 1.62 -11.56 -7.48
N GLY A 68 1.77 -11.93 -8.76
CA GLY A 68 3.02 -11.72 -9.51
C GLY A 68 3.45 -10.25 -9.54
N PRO A 69 2.62 -9.35 -10.12
CA PRO A 69 2.86 -7.91 -10.05
C PRO A 69 3.03 -7.41 -8.62
N LEU A 70 2.21 -7.88 -7.67
CA LEU A 70 2.27 -7.45 -6.27
C LEU A 70 3.63 -7.75 -5.62
N CYS A 71 4.21 -8.92 -5.89
CA CYS A 71 5.55 -9.28 -5.42
C CYS A 71 6.64 -8.41 -6.06
N SER A 72 6.52 -8.10 -7.36
CA SER A 72 7.55 -7.32 -8.07
C SER A 72 7.70 -5.87 -7.60
N VAL A 73 6.68 -5.31 -6.95
CA VAL A 73 6.65 -3.92 -6.48
C VAL A 73 6.77 -3.77 -4.97
N ALA A 74 7.10 -4.84 -4.23
CA ALA A 74 7.11 -4.82 -2.77
C ALA A 74 8.03 -3.75 -2.17
N SER A 75 9.25 -3.59 -2.70
CA SER A 75 10.20 -2.55 -2.27
C SER A 75 9.72 -1.14 -2.60
N GLU A 76 9.10 -0.95 -3.76
CA GLU A 76 8.54 0.34 -4.16
C GLU A 76 7.38 0.73 -3.23
N ILE A 77 6.44 -0.19 -2.99
CA ILE A 77 5.34 0.05 -2.04
C ILE A 77 5.89 0.36 -0.65
N ALA A 78 6.90 -0.40 -0.18
CA ALA A 78 7.54 -0.15 1.10
C ALA A 78 8.16 1.25 1.22
N SER A 79 8.71 1.79 0.13
CA SER A 79 9.27 3.14 0.10
C SER A 79 8.22 4.26 0.21
N ARG A 80 6.98 3.95 -0.16
CA ARG A 80 5.83 4.89 -0.19
C ARG A 80 4.91 4.75 1.02
N VAL A 81 5.24 3.89 1.98
CA VAL A 81 4.46 3.68 3.21
C VAL A 81 5.30 4.13 4.41
N ARG A 82 4.75 5.05 5.21
CA ARG A 82 5.47 5.59 6.37
C ARG A 82 5.82 4.48 7.37
N PRO A 83 6.93 4.59 8.12
CA PRO A 83 7.19 3.71 9.26
C PRO A 83 5.98 3.63 10.21
N GLY A 84 5.57 2.42 10.59
CA GLY A 84 4.40 2.17 11.44
C GLY A 84 3.03 2.22 10.75
N ALA A 85 2.95 2.73 9.53
CA ALA A 85 1.70 2.82 8.75
C ALA A 85 1.16 1.46 8.33
N LEU A 86 -0.13 1.41 8.05
CA LEU A 86 -0.84 0.18 7.67
C LEU A 86 -0.73 -0.10 6.17
N LEU A 87 -0.61 -1.37 5.83
CA LEU A 87 -0.73 -1.88 4.47
C LEU A 87 -1.72 -3.05 4.43
N LEU A 88 -2.69 -2.96 3.52
CA LEU A 88 -3.63 -4.04 3.20
C LEU A 88 -3.30 -4.59 1.80
N LEU A 89 -2.96 -5.86 1.73
CA LEU A 89 -2.69 -6.61 0.50
C LEU A 89 -3.86 -7.53 0.19
N THR A 90 -4.39 -7.49 -1.03
CA THR A 90 -5.46 -8.40 -1.48
C THR A 90 -5.45 -8.53 -3.02
N GLY A 91 -6.41 -9.27 -3.58
CA GLY A 91 -6.48 -9.52 -5.02
C GLY A 91 -5.66 -10.72 -5.47
N PHE A 92 -5.29 -11.62 -4.54
CA PHE A 92 -4.59 -12.86 -4.83
C PHE A 92 -5.21 -14.06 -4.11
N ARG A 93 -4.86 -15.25 -4.60
CA ARG A 93 -5.36 -16.53 -4.09
C ARG A 93 -4.50 -17.06 -2.95
N LEU A 94 -5.08 -17.91 -2.10
CA LEU A 94 -4.42 -18.52 -0.94
C LEU A 94 -3.11 -19.23 -1.33
N GLU A 95 -3.05 -19.86 -2.49
CA GLU A 95 -1.86 -20.58 -2.96
C GLU A 95 -0.67 -19.65 -3.21
N SER A 96 -0.92 -18.35 -3.43
CA SER A 96 0.12 -17.33 -3.60
C SER A 96 0.55 -16.67 -2.28
N LEU A 97 -0.07 -17.02 -1.15
CA LEU A 97 0.15 -16.35 0.13
C LEU A 97 1.61 -16.39 0.57
N ALA A 98 2.28 -17.54 0.43
CA ALA A 98 3.68 -17.67 0.81
C ALA A 98 4.58 -16.71 0.02
N ALA A 99 4.47 -16.71 -1.31
CA ALA A 99 5.26 -15.84 -2.17
C ALA A 99 5.03 -14.34 -1.89
N VAL A 100 3.77 -13.95 -1.65
CA VAL A 100 3.43 -12.56 -1.28
C VAL A 100 3.99 -12.23 0.11
N THR A 101 3.85 -13.12 1.08
CA THR A 101 4.37 -12.89 2.43
C THR A 101 5.89 -12.76 2.43
N ASP A 102 6.60 -13.61 1.68
CA ASP A 102 8.06 -13.58 1.57
C ASP A 102 8.54 -12.27 0.95
N ALA A 103 7.86 -11.77 -0.09
CA ALA A 103 8.22 -10.51 -0.75
C ALA A 103 8.06 -9.28 0.17
N TYR A 104 7.12 -9.30 1.12
CA TYR A 104 6.79 -8.15 1.97
C TYR A 104 7.38 -8.23 3.39
N SER A 105 7.72 -9.43 3.88
CA SER A 105 8.31 -9.63 5.22
C SER A 105 9.58 -8.82 5.52
N PRO A 106 10.46 -8.48 4.54
CA PRO A 106 11.60 -7.61 4.80
C PRO A 106 11.23 -6.18 5.23
N TYR A 107 10.03 -5.73 4.89
CA TYR A 107 9.60 -4.34 5.08
C TYR A 107 8.43 -4.19 6.06
N PHE A 108 7.65 -5.25 6.29
CA PHE A 108 6.40 -5.22 7.03
C PHE A 108 6.31 -6.33 8.08
N SER A 109 5.56 -6.07 9.16
CA SER A 109 5.26 -7.02 10.25
C SER A 109 3.86 -6.77 10.81
N THR A 110 3.32 -7.64 11.66
CA THR A 110 2.02 -7.40 12.35
C THR A 110 2.11 -6.42 13.53
N GLY A 111 3.10 -5.51 13.53
CA GLY A 111 3.32 -4.51 14.58
C GLY A 111 4.12 -5.06 15.76
N ALA A 112 3.70 -6.17 16.37
CA ALA A 112 4.41 -6.82 17.47
C ALA A 112 5.62 -7.68 17.02
N GLY A 113 6.17 -7.41 15.83
CA GLY A 113 7.23 -8.23 15.23
C GLY A 113 6.77 -9.60 14.72
N GLY A 114 5.46 -9.84 14.67
CA GLY A 114 4.90 -11.07 14.11
C GLY A 114 4.90 -11.10 12.58
N GLN A 115 4.73 -12.30 12.03
CA GLN A 115 4.57 -12.54 10.60
C GLN A 115 3.27 -11.92 10.07
N LEU A 116 3.23 -11.63 8.76
CA LEU A 116 2.04 -11.10 8.09
C LEU A 116 0.86 -12.08 8.25
N GLU A 117 -0.28 -11.57 8.69
CA GLU A 117 -1.46 -12.39 9.00
C GLU A 117 -2.58 -12.19 7.97
N VAL A 118 -3.21 -13.30 7.59
CA VAL A 118 -4.45 -13.30 6.79
C VAL A 118 -5.59 -12.79 7.67
N VAL A 119 -6.10 -11.60 7.35
CA VAL A 119 -7.23 -10.99 8.08
C VAL A 119 -8.58 -11.39 7.49
N LEU A 120 -8.61 -11.89 6.26
CA LEU A 120 -9.82 -12.38 5.62
C LEU A 120 -9.47 -13.45 4.59
N GLN A 121 -10.26 -14.52 4.55
CA GLN A 121 -10.26 -15.50 3.48
C GLN A 121 -11.69 -15.78 3.03
N ARG A 122 -11.93 -15.72 1.73
CA ARG A 122 -13.24 -16.05 1.14
C ARG A 122 -13.05 -16.70 -0.22
N GLU A 123 -13.61 -17.90 -0.38
CA GLU A 123 -13.63 -18.62 -1.67
C GLU A 123 -12.22 -18.72 -2.31
N GLY A 124 -11.20 -18.94 -1.47
CA GLY A 124 -9.80 -19.02 -1.87
C GLY A 124 -9.10 -17.69 -2.13
N TRP A 125 -9.79 -16.55 -2.07
CA TRP A 125 -9.17 -15.22 -2.05
C TRP A 125 -8.77 -14.84 -0.63
N VAL A 126 -7.66 -14.12 -0.50
CA VAL A 126 -7.14 -13.67 0.80
C VAL A 126 -6.93 -12.16 0.86
N ALA A 127 -6.99 -11.62 2.07
CA ALA A 127 -6.50 -10.29 2.40
C ALA A 127 -5.56 -10.39 3.59
N VAL A 128 -4.45 -9.66 3.53
CA VAL A 128 -3.38 -9.65 4.53
C VAL A 128 -3.19 -8.22 5.00
N ALA A 129 -3.21 -8.01 6.31
CA ALA A 129 -2.92 -6.71 6.90
C ALA A 129 -1.57 -6.74 7.61
N CYS A 130 -0.78 -5.68 7.43
CA CYS A 130 0.53 -5.54 8.06
C CYS A 130 0.87 -4.07 8.31
N ARG A 131 1.96 -3.83 9.04
CA ARG A 131 2.49 -2.52 9.36
C ARG A 131 3.92 -2.40 8.87
N ARG A 132 4.26 -1.23 8.34
CA ARG A 132 5.65 -0.94 7.95
C ARG A 132 6.54 -1.00 9.17
N THR A 133 7.55 -1.87 9.14
CA THR A 133 8.53 -1.99 10.22
C THR A 133 9.26 -0.65 10.38
N ALA A 134 9.46 -0.20 11.62
CA ALA A 134 10.27 0.97 11.87
C ALA A 134 11.69 0.72 11.33
N SER A 135 12.30 1.71 10.68
CA SER A 135 13.71 1.61 10.33
C SER A 135 14.50 1.44 11.63
N THR A 136 14.97 0.23 11.91
CA THR A 136 16.01 0.02 12.91
C THR A 136 17.23 0.75 12.36
N ILE A 137 17.53 1.92 12.92
CA ILE A 137 18.91 2.38 12.89
C ILE A 137 19.66 1.29 13.63
N SER A 138 20.43 0.47 12.90
CA SER A 138 21.35 -0.45 13.55
C SER A 138 22.26 0.37 14.45
N SER A 139 22.38 0.01 15.73
CA SER A 139 23.36 0.67 16.62
C SER A 139 24.79 0.57 16.08
N ASP A 140 25.05 -0.38 15.18
CA ASP A 140 26.36 -0.54 14.52
C ASP A 140 26.70 0.63 13.59
N ALA A 141 25.69 1.33 13.04
CA ALA A 141 25.90 2.50 12.19
C ALA A 141 26.20 3.79 13.00
N LEU A 142 25.90 3.80 14.30
CA LEU A 142 26.25 4.93 15.18
C LEU A 142 27.69 4.84 15.71
N SER A 143 28.30 3.65 15.72
CA SER A 143 29.71 3.47 16.08
C SER A 143 30.68 4.00 15.03
N GLU A 144 30.32 4.02 13.75
CA GLU A 144 31.20 4.54 12.67
C GLU A 144 31.18 6.06 12.53
N LEU A 145 30.16 6.75 13.06
CA LEU A 145 30.04 8.22 12.98
C LEU A 145 30.56 8.95 14.23
N ALA A 146 30.93 8.22 15.29
CA ALA A 146 31.47 8.79 16.52
C ALA A 146 33.01 8.82 16.59
N VAL A 147 33.70 8.32 15.56
CA VAL A 147 35.16 8.36 15.45
C VAL A 147 35.59 8.91 14.09
N SER A 148 35.48 10.22 13.90
CA SER A 148 36.41 11.03 13.10
C SER A 148 36.42 12.47 13.58
#